data_AF-A0A560JWD9-F1
#
_entry.id   AF-A0A560JWD9-F1
#
_cell.length_a   1.000
_cell.length_b   1.000
_cell.length_c   1.000
_cell.angle_alpha   90.00
_cell.angle_beta   90.00
_cell.angle_gamma   90.00
#
_symmetry.space_group_name_H-M   'P 1'
#
loop_
_entity.id
_entity.type
_entity.pdbx_description
1 polymer ?
#
loop_
_entity_poly.entity_id
_entity_poly.type
_entity_poly.pdbx_seq_one_letter_code
_entity_poly.pdbx_strand_id
1 'polypeptide(L)'
;MSVNSNLVIQVGALPDLVVSNDPANPGRIIMRWLDGTDTNQQWVEEPALNGFYLKNVATGTYLAFGGDDQPVGLSGHGDVWQKTGPNQDFTAIRLALRTSQNLNALGGHPAVGTVVGTWTWGGGAGNEIWQVQTVSAVWPRPTQTFSFISGMAPYLQLCVDPKNTAGALVVDDNYATQAPAAFVFTATQWTSGFSIVNKASGLLAYVSGDGNGSSLLQRAPNQLNVDSLWTYGGGGAFQAIRPWIDSGQNWNVFGNPHPIPKGPLAMGTWSWGHGQANEIWQTVVPATQARAASILWTGEAIQADGEAEHDRPVAAAVAEVWAQAQEKAGVAARANGHH
;
A
#
# COMPACT_ATOMS: atom_id res chain seq x y z
N MET A 1 23.11 -0.18 27.55
CA MET A 1 22.18 -1.21 28.04
C MET A 1 20.82 -0.89 27.45
N SER A 2 20.41 -1.62 26.41
CA SER A 2 19.14 -1.37 25.71
C SER A 2 18.00 -2.00 26.50
N VAL A 3 16.91 -1.27 26.66
CA VAL A 3 15.66 -1.76 27.23
C VAL A 3 15.13 -2.86 26.30
N ASN A 4 14.79 -4.04 26.83
CA ASN A 4 14.17 -5.15 26.10
C ASN A 4 12.89 -4.67 25.41
N SER A 5 13.03 -4.18 24.18
CA SER A 5 11.94 -3.65 23.38
C SER A 5 11.55 -4.73 22.39
N ASN A 6 10.25 -4.98 22.23
CA ASN A 6 9.79 -5.90 21.19
C ASN A 6 10.15 -5.33 19.82
N LEU A 7 10.76 -6.17 19.00
CA LEU A 7 11.26 -5.86 17.67
C LEU A 7 10.41 -6.55 16.62
N VAL A 8 10.40 -6.00 15.41
CA VAL A 8 10.02 -6.71 14.19
C VAL A 8 11.22 -6.76 13.25
N ILE A 9 11.30 -7.82 12.46
CA ILE A 9 12.36 -8.04 11.47
C ILE A 9 11.71 -7.97 10.09
N GLN A 10 11.87 -6.84 9.43
CA GLN A 10 11.25 -6.49 8.15
C GLN A 10 12.19 -6.82 6.99
N VAL A 11 11.69 -7.41 5.92
CA VAL A 11 12.51 -7.75 4.75
C VAL A 11 12.83 -6.51 3.92
N GLY A 12 14.07 -6.38 3.44
CA GLY A 12 14.50 -5.14 2.80
C GLY A 12 13.83 -4.86 1.45
N ALA A 13 13.43 -5.89 0.70
CA ALA A 13 12.70 -5.72 -0.57
C ALA A 13 11.29 -5.15 -0.38
N LEU A 14 10.66 -5.44 0.76
CA LEU A 14 9.28 -5.07 1.06
C LEU A 14 9.12 -4.98 2.59
N PRO A 15 9.47 -3.84 3.22
CA PRO A 15 9.52 -3.72 4.68
C PRO A 15 8.19 -3.93 5.40
N ASP A 16 7.10 -4.10 4.66
CA ASP A 16 5.79 -4.43 5.16
C ASP A 16 5.60 -5.94 5.40
N LEU A 17 6.50 -6.79 4.89
CA LEU A 17 6.60 -8.20 5.23
C LEU A 17 7.63 -8.42 6.35
N VAL A 18 7.25 -9.19 7.36
CA VAL A 18 8.06 -9.47 8.56
C VAL A 18 8.21 -10.95 8.83
N VAL A 19 9.32 -11.29 9.50
CA VAL A 19 9.62 -12.63 10.01
C VAL A 19 8.64 -12.97 11.13
N SER A 20 7.91 -14.07 10.98
CA SER A 20 6.86 -14.50 11.90
C SER A 20 6.97 -15.99 12.19
N ASN A 21 6.72 -16.37 13.45
CA ASN A 21 6.35 -17.74 13.78
C ASN A 21 4.96 -18.02 13.18
N ASP A 22 4.83 -19.09 12.38
CA ASP A 22 3.56 -19.46 11.78
C ASP A 22 2.54 -19.87 12.86
N PRO A 23 1.44 -19.12 13.06
CA PRO A 23 0.44 -19.48 14.06
C PRO A 23 -0.31 -20.77 13.70
N ALA A 24 -0.33 -21.16 12.42
CA ALA A 24 -0.95 -22.40 11.97
C ALA A 24 -0.01 -23.60 12.10
N ASN A 25 1.32 -23.39 12.11
CA ASN A 25 2.33 -24.44 12.24
C ASN A 25 3.47 -23.96 13.16
N PRO A 26 3.25 -23.93 14.49
CA PRO A 26 4.24 -23.40 15.43
C PRO A 26 5.63 -24.04 15.26
N GLY A 27 6.66 -23.20 15.22
CA GLY A 27 8.04 -23.61 14.97
C GLY A 27 8.47 -23.48 13.50
N ARG A 28 7.53 -23.29 12.56
CA ARG A 28 7.84 -22.89 11.19
C ARG A 28 7.93 -21.37 11.11
N ILE A 29 9.03 -20.84 10.57
CA ILE A 29 9.21 -19.40 10.40
C ILE A 29 8.88 -19.00 8.96
N ILE A 30 8.00 -18.01 8.81
CA ILE A 30 7.51 -17.53 7.52
C ILE A 30 7.42 -16.00 7.47
N MET A 31 7.35 -15.46 6.27
CA MET A 31 7.04 -14.05 6.03
C MET A 31 5.53 -13.81 6.14
N ARG A 32 5.11 -12.77 6.86
CA ARG A 32 3.71 -12.33 6.95
C ARG A 32 3.64 -10.81 6.90
N TRP A 33 2.46 -10.26 6.56
CA TRP A 33 2.23 -8.82 6.68
C TRP A 33 2.38 -8.38 8.13
N LEU A 34 3.02 -7.23 8.33
CA LEU A 34 3.18 -6.63 9.64
C LEU A 34 1.83 -6.39 10.31
N ASP A 35 1.68 -6.98 11.49
CA ASP A 35 0.67 -6.69 12.50
C ASP A 35 1.41 -6.57 13.84
N GLY A 36 1.61 -5.32 14.29
CA GLY A 36 2.32 -5.05 15.54
C GLY A 36 1.57 -5.49 16.79
N THR A 37 0.35 -6.02 16.68
CA THR A 37 -0.37 -6.67 17.78
C THR A 37 -0.15 -8.19 17.82
N ASP A 38 0.35 -8.80 16.74
CA ASP A 38 0.63 -10.24 16.67
C ASP A 38 1.99 -10.55 17.33
N THR A 39 1.95 -11.14 18.52
CA THR A 39 3.16 -11.53 19.26
C THR A 39 4.01 -12.57 18.52
N ASN A 40 3.48 -13.28 17.53
CA ASN A 40 4.27 -14.21 16.71
C ASN A 40 5.23 -13.48 15.75
N GLN A 41 4.97 -12.21 15.46
CA GLN A 41 5.82 -11.36 14.63
C GLN A 41 6.85 -10.57 15.43
N GLN A 42 6.76 -10.66 16.77
CA GLN A 42 7.58 -9.88 17.68
C GLN A 42 8.74 -10.71 18.22
N TRP A 43 9.91 -10.08 18.28
CA TRP A 43 11.17 -10.69 18.67
C TRP A 43 11.90 -9.88 19.72
N VAL A 44 12.72 -10.53 20.54
CA VAL A 44 13.62 -9.89 21.50
C VAL A 44 15.03 -10.36 21.22
N GLU A 45 15.96 -9.41 21.14
CA GLU A 45 17.39 -9.69 21.07
C GLU A 45 17.94 -9.82 22.49
N GLU A 46 18.19 -11.05 22.91
CA GLU A 46 18.84 -11.31 24.20
C GLU A 46 20.37 -11.37 24.00
N PRO A 47 21.17 -10.59 24.75
CA PRO A 47 22.61 -10.55 24.58
C PRO A 47 23.27 -11.93 24.72
N ALA A 48 24.22 -12.22 23.83
CA ALA A 48 25.05 -13.42 23.87
C ALA A 48 26.52 -13.06 23.66
N LEU A 49 27.43 -13.98 23.99
CA LEU A 49 28.84 -13.80 23.65
C LEU A 49 28.97 -13.74 22.12
N ASN A 50 29.52 -12.65 21.60
CA ASN A 50 29.69 -12.40 20.16
C ASN A 50 28.39 -12.32 19.36
N GLY A 51 27.27 -11.89 19.95
CA GLY A 51 26.02 -11.72 19.20
C GLY A 51 24.80 -11.60 20.10
N PHE A 52 23.69 -12.17 19.64
CA PHE A 52 22.43 -12.22 20.35
C PHE A 52 21.66 -13.50 20.02
N TYR A 53 20.81 -13.92 20.95
CA TYR A 53 19.74 -14.86 20.67
C TYR A 53 18.50 -14.08 20.19
N LEU A 54 17.77 -14.62 19.22
CA LEU A 54 16.49 -14.07 18.78
C LEU A 54 15.35 -14.86 19.42
N LYS A 55 14.72 -14.29 20.43
CA LYS A 55 13.59 -14.91 21.13
C LYS A 55 12.27 -14.44 20.54
N ASN A 56 11.41 -15.37 20.17
CA ASN A 56 10.05 -15.06 19.76
C ASN A 56 9.18 -14.73 20.99
N VAL A 57 8.43 -13.63 20.93
CA VAL A 57 7.62 -13.15 22.07
C VAL A 57 6.44 -14.08 22.37
N ALA A 58 5.77 -14.63 21.34
CA ALA A 58 4.60 -15.49 21.56
C ALA A 58 4.95 -16.83 22.25
N THR A 59 6.11 -17.41 21.92
CA THR A 59 6.47 -18.76 22.38
C THR A 59 7.52 -18.77 23.48
N GLY A 60 8.28 -17.68 23.65
CA GLY A 60 9.44 -17.64 24.54
C GLY A 60 10.60 -18.53 24.09
N THR A 61 10.55 -19.07 22.88
CA THR A 61 11.59 -19.92 22.28
C THR A 61 12.44 -19.12 21.31
N TYR A 62 13.59 -19.66 20.94
CA TYR A 62 14.64 -18.96 20.21
C TYR A 62 14.76 -19.44 18.77
N LEU A 63 15.07 -18.52 17.86
CA LEU A 63 15.38 -18.83 16.48
C LEU A 63 16.57 -19.78 16.42
N ALA A 64 16.35 -20.92 15.77
CA ALA A 64 17.30 -22.03 15.70
C ALA A 64 17.66 -22.35 14.26
N PHE A 65 18.93 -22.62 14.05
CA PHE A 65 19.50 -23.04 12.80
C PHE A 65 19.08 -24.46 12.44
N GLY A 66 18.49 -24.64 11.25
CA GLY A 66 18.02 -25.94 10.77
C GLY A 66 19.03 -26.74 9.94
N GLY A 67 20.18 -26.14 9.58
CA GLY A 67 21.15 -26.70 8.64
C GLY A 67 21.51 -25.70 7.54
N ASP A 68 22.63 -25.93 6.85
CA ASP A 68 23.07 -25.01 5.79
C ASP A 68 22.04 -25.00 4.66
N ASP A 69 21.65 -23.80 4.22
CA ASP A 69 20.64 -23.59 3.17
C ASP A 69 19.27 -24.27 3.49
N GLN A 70 18.93 -24.39 4.78
CA GLN A 70 17.67 -24.99 5.27
C GLN A 70 16.75 -23.97 5.96
N PRO A 71 15.44 -24.28 6.08
CA PRO A 71 14.54 -23.52 6.94
C PRO A 71 15.05 -23.39 8.37
N VAL A 72 14.85 -22.22 8.99
CA VAL A 72 15.07 -22.02 10.42
C VAL A 72 13.83 -22.45 11.20
N GLY A 73 14.03 -22.80 12.46
CA GLY A 73 12.95 -23.20 13.37
C GLY A 73 13.01 -22.46 14.69
N LEU A 74 12.28 -22.99 15.68
CA LEU A 74 12.34 -22.53 17.06
C LEU A 74 12.83 -23.64 18.00
N SER A 75 13.65 -23.28 18.98
CA SER A 75 14.16 -24.21 20.00
C SER A 75 14.30 -23.55 21.37
N GLY A 76 14.44 -24.37 22.43
CA GLY A 76 14.66 -23.86 23.78
C GLY A 76 16.06 -23.30 24.04
N HIS A 77 17.04 -23.57 23.16
CA HIS A 77 18.44 -23.20 23.38
C HIS A 77 18.99 -22.19 22.38
N GLY A 78 18.32 -21.96 21.25
CA GLY A 78 18.65 -20.92 20.26
C GLY A 78 20.04 -21.05 19.63
N ASP A 79 20.24 -20.33 18.54
CA ASP A 79 21.57 -20.09 17.99
C ASP A 79 21.96 -18.62 18.16
N VAL A 80 23.27 -18.36 18.15
CA VAL A 80 23.80 -17.00 18.28
C VAL A 80 23.89 -16.37 16.90
N TRP A 81 23.23 -15.23 16.76
CA TRP A 81 23.16 -14.43 15.55
C TRP A 81 23.95 -13.13 15.70
N GLN A 82 24.37 -12.57 14.58
CA GLN A 82 25.07 -11.30 14.48
C GLN A 82 24.40 -10.45 13.40
N LYS A 83 24.27 -9.15 13.68
CA LYS A 83 23.95 -8.18 12.65
C LYS A 83 25.23 -7.74 11.97
N THR A 84 25.24 -7.83 10.65
CA THR A 84 26.30 -7.28 9.78
C THR A 84 25.68 -6.60 8.59
N GLY A 85 26.36 -5.69 7.93
CA GLY A 85 25.74 -5.02 6.79
C GLY A 85 26.51 -3.79 6.36
N PRO A 86 26.26 -3.34 5.12
CA PRO A 86 27.03 -2.27 4.52
C PRO A 86 26.68 -0.88 5.07
N ASN A 87 25.51 -0.70 5.69
CA ASN A 87 25.04 0.59 6.20
C ASN A 87 24.10 0.45 7.41
N GLN A 88 23.61 1.59 7.91
CA GLN A 88 22.83 1.68 9.15
C GLN A 88 21.36 1.31 8.96
N ASP A 89 20.87 1.31 7.71
CA ASP A 89 19.46 1.14 7.38
C ASP A 89 19.09 -0.33 7.14
N PHE A 90 20.05 -1.14 6.67
CA PHE A 90 19.85 -2.55 6.38
C PHE A 90 20.96 -3.43 6.91
N THR A 91 20.58 -4.57 7.49
CA THR A 91 21.53 -5.55 8.03
C THR A 91 21.24 -6.96 7.51
N ALA A 92 22.28 -7.69 7.15
CA ALA A 92 22.30 -9.14 7.16
C ALA A 92 22.30 -9.66 8.61
N ILE A 93 21.47 -10.65 8.90
CA ILE A 93 21.47 -11.36 10.19
C ILE A 93 22.16 -12.71 9.96
N ARG A 94 23.36 -12.90 10.47
CA ARG A 94 24.22 -14.06 10.18
C ARG A 94 24.46 -14.93 11.42
N LEU A 95 24.75 -16.21 11.23
CA LEU A 95 25.14 -17.09 12.33
C LEU A 95 26.56 -16.76 12.81
N ALA A 96 26.75 -16.64 14.12
CA ALA A 96 28.03 -16.29 14.72
C ALA A 96 29.10 -17.38 14.51
N LEU A 97 28.69 -18.66 14.56
CA LEU A 97 29.59 -19.81 14.39
C LEU A 97 29.61 -20.35 12.95
N ARG A 98 28.78 -19.82 12.06
CA ARG A 98 28.68 -20.19 10.63
C ARG A 98 28.49 -18.94 9.79
N THR A 99 29.53 -18.13 9.67
CA THR A 99 29.45 -16.78 9.10
C THR A 99 29.12 -16.74 7.60
N SER A 100 29.15 -17.88 6.91
CA SER A 100 28.66 -18.02 5.53
C SER A 100 27.13 -18.07 5.44
N GLN A 101 26.43 -18.39 6.54
CA GLN A 101 25.00 -18.62 6.58
C GLN A 101 24.26 -17.41 7.17
N ASN A 102 23.34 -16.85 6.38
CA ASN A 102 22.57 -15.65 6.70
C ASN A 102 21.08 -15.97 6.71
N LEU A 103 20.33 -15.32 7.60
CA LEU A 103 18.88 -15.33 7.57
C LEU A 103 18.38 -14.83 6.21
N ASN A 104 17.49 -15.59 5.59
CA ASN A 104 17.04 -15.38 4.24
C ASN A 104 15.55 -15.70 4.09
N ALA A 105 14.80 -14.86 3.37
CA ALA A 105 13.49 -15.23 2.84
C ALA A 105 13.69 -16.07 1.57
N LEU A 106 13.51 -17.38 1.69
CA LEU A 106 13.92 -18.35 0.66
C LEU A 106 13.18 -18.15 -0.67
N GLY A 107 13.90 -18.24 -1.79
CA GLY A 107 13.32 -18.16 -3.14
C GLY A 107 13.44 -16.81 -3.85
N GLY A 108 14.20 -15.85 -3.31
CA GLY A 108 14.57 -14.59 -3.99
C GLY A 108 13.49 -13.51 -4.06
N HIS A 109 12.21 -13.90 -4.00
CA HIS A 109 11.05 -13.00 -4.04
C HIS A 109 10.17 -13.21 -2.80
N PRO A 110 10.41 -12.46 -1.71
CA PRO A 110 9.63 -12.59 -0.49
C PRO A 110 8.16 -12.24 -0.73
N ALA A 111 7.28 -13.13 -0.32
CA ALA A 111 5.83 -12.95 -0.31
C ALA A 111 5.27 -13.53 1.00
N VAL A 112 3.98 -13.29 1.28
CA VAL A 112 3.33 -13.94 2.43
C VAL A 112 3.43 -15.46 2.31
N GLY A 113 3.84 -16.12 3.39
CA GLY A 113 4.04 -17.56 3.45
C GLY A 113 5.40 -18.04 2.96
N THR A 114 6.24 -17.16 2.39
CA THR A 114 7.64 -17.48 2.08
C THR A 114 8.33 -17.98 3.35
N VAL A 115 8.98 -19.14 3.25
CA VAL A 115 9.72 -19.74 4.39
C VAL A 115 10.99 -18.94 4.64
N VAL A 116 11.29 -18.70 5.91
CA VAL A 116 12.56 -18.11 6.33
C VAL A 116 13.53 -19.26 6.63
N GLY A 117 14.76 -19.13 6.15
CA GLY A 117 15.83 -20.10 6.33
C GLY A 117 17.17 -19.43 6.47
N THR A 118 18.23 -20.24 6.39
CA THR A 118 19.56 -19.72 6.11
C THR A 118 19.89 -19.85 4.63
N TRP A 119 20.78 -19.00 4.14
CA TRP A 119 21.35 -19.12 2.81
C TRP A 119 22.76 -18.52 2.77
N THR A 120 23.59 -19.01 1.85
CA THR A 120 24.88 -18.39 1.57
C THR A 120 24.70 -16.97 1.03
N TRP A 121 25.52 -16.02 1.51
CA TRP A 121 25.39 -14.60 1.13
C TRP A 121 25.40 -14.39 -0.40
N GLY A 122 24.31 -13.84 -0.93
CA GLY A 122 24.12 -13.53 -2.35
C GLY A 122 24.53 -12.11 -2.75
N GLY A 123 25.03 -11.28 -1.82
CA GLY A 123 25.47 -9.91 -2.11
C GLY A 123 24.52 -8.82 -1.63
N GLY A 124 23.49 -9.14 -0.85
CA GLY A 124 22.57 -8.15 -0.28
C GLY A 124 21.32 -7.93 -1.13
N ALA A 125 20.86 -8.98 -1.81
CA ALA A 125 19.54 -8.97 -2.42
C ALA A 125 18.47 -8.72 -1.34
N GLY A 126 17.35 -8.12 -1.74
CA GLY A 126 16.34 -7.65 -0.80
C GLY A 126 15.70 -8.73 0.10
N ASN A 127 15.88 -10.02 -0.23
CA ASN A 127 15.46 -11.18 0.56
C ASN A 127 16.50 -11.63 1.61
N GLU A 128 17.70 -11.02 1.65
CA GLU A 128 18.81 -11.39 2.54
C GLU A 128 19.19 -10.25 3.50
N ILE A 129 18.59 -9.07 3.31
CA ILE A 129 18.78 -7.88 4.13
C ILE A 129 17.49 -7.54 4.89
N TRP A 130 17.67 -6.99 6.08
CA TRP A 130 16.60 -6.81 7.06
C TRP A 130 16.66 -5.40 7.66
N GLN A 131 15.49 -4.83 7.90
CA GLN A 131 15.32 -3.70 8.81
C GLN A 131 14.83 -4.25 10.15
N VAL A 132 15.53 -3.94 11.23
CA VAL A 132 15.14 -4.37 12.58
C VAL A 132 14.75 -3.13 13.37
N GLN A 133 13.45 -3.00 13.63
CA GLN A 133 12.87 -1.82 14.27
C GLN A 133 12.05 -2.23 15.48
N THR A 134 11.86 -1.32 16.44
CA THR A 134 10.91 -1.54 17.53
C THR A 134 9.49 -1.55 16.99
N VAL A 135 8.61 -2.37 17.58
CA VAL A 135 7.19 -2.45 17.17
C VAL A 135 6.55 -1.05 17.15
N SER A 136 6.82 -0.23 18.17
CA SER A 136 6.27 1.12 18.29
C SER A 136 6.78 2.12 17.24
N ALA A 137 7.88 1.83 16.56
CA ALA A 137 8.39 2.69 15.49
C ALA A 137 7.63 2.48 14.17
N VAL A 138 6.96 1.34 14.00
CA VAL A 138 6.30 0.93 12.75
C VAL A 138 4.82 0.57 12.93
N TRP A 139 4.30 0.58 14.16
CA TRP A 139 2.93 0.25 14.49
C TRP A 139 2.37 1.12 15.63
N PRO A 140 1.07 1.51 15.60
CA PRO A 140 0.08 1.26 14.54
C PRO A 140 0.42 2.02 13.26
N ARG A 141 0.03 1.44 12.12
CA ARG A 141 0.21 2.12 10.83
C ARG A 141 -0.66 3.37 10.77
N PRO A 142 -0.15 4.49 10.22
CA PRO A 142 -0.97 5.66 9.98
C PRO A 142 -2.16 5.29 9.09
N THR A 143 -3.36 5.68 9.52
CA THR A 143 -4.57 5.54 8.73
C THR A 143 -5.17 6.91 8.50
N GLN A 144 -5.65 7.13 7.28
CA GLN A 144 -6.36 8.35 6.91
C GLN A 144 -7.55 8.00 6.06
N THR A 145 -8.60 8.81 6.15
CA THR A 145 -9.76 8.65 5.29
C THR A 145 -9.58 9.49 4.03
N PHE A 146 -9.80 8.89 2.85
CA PHE A 146 -9.71 9.55 1.55
C PHE A 146 -10.92 9.28 0.66
N SER A 147 -11.12 10.18 -0.30
CA SER A 147 -11.85 9.94 -1.55
C SER A 147 -10.88 10.03 -2.72
N PHE A 148 -11.14 9.30 -3.80
CA PHE A 148 -10.32 9.29 -5.01
C PHE A 148 -11.12 9.86 -6.17
N ILE A 149 -10.75 11.05 -6.65
CA ILE A 149 -11.42 11.76 -7.74
C ILE A 149 -10.73 11.41 -9.05
N SER A 150 -11.50 11.03 -10.07
CA SER A 150 -10.99 10.78 -11.41
C SER A 150 -10.59 12.08 -12.11
N GLY A 151 -9.50 12.07 -12.86
CA GLY A 151 -9.11 13.17 -13.74
C GLY A 151 -10.12 13.47 -14.85
N MET A 152 -11.05 12.56 -15.14
CA MET A 152 -12.10 12.76 -16.14
C MET A 152 -13.04 13.91 -15.80
N ALA A 153 -13.42 14.04 -14.52
CA ALA A 153 -14.28 15.11 -14.03
C ALA A 153 -14.25 15.20 -12.50
N PRO A 154 -14.41 16.40 -11.91
CA PRO A 154 -14.31 16.60 -10.46
C PRO A 154 -15.44 15.95 -9.65
N TYR A 155 -16.53 15.52 -10.31
CA TYR A 155 -17.64 14.82 -9.68
C TYR A 155 -17.53 13.30 -9.73
N LEU A 156 -16.65 12.76 -10.58
CA LEU A 156 -16.44 11.32 -10.71
C LEU A 156 -15.46 10.84 -9.66
N GLN A 157 -15.90 9.88 -8.85
CA GLN A 157 -15.13 9.36 -7.74
C GLN A 157 -15.17 7.83 -7.70
N LEU A 158 -14.08 7.23 -7.22
CA LEU A 158 -14.06 5.81 -6.88
C LEU A 158 -15.14 5.52 -5.82
N CYS A 159 -15.91 4.47 -6.03
CA CYS A 159 -16.89 4.01 -5.05
C CYS A 159 -17.18 2.52 -5.17
N VAL A 160 -17.92 2.01 -4.18
CA VAL A 160 -18.62 0.74 -4.31
C VAL A 160 -19.92 0.94 -5.08
N ASP A 161 -20.28 -0.01 -5.95
CA ASP A 161 -21.61 -0.02 -6.54
C ASP A 161 -22.65 -0.24 -5.42
N PRO A 162 -23.58 0.70 -5.17
CA PRO A 162 -24.61 0.54 -4.14
C PRO A 162 -25.52 -0.68 -4.36
N LYS A 163 -25.64 -1.15 -5.61
CA LYS A 163 -26.42 -2.35 -5.96
C LYS A 163 -25.65 -3.64 -5.71
N ASN A 164 -24.34 -3.56 -5.57
CA ASN A 164 -23.46 -4.70 -5.31
C ASN A 164 -22.26 -4.25 -4.45
N THR A 165 -22.51 -3.98 -3.17
CA THR A 165 -21.51 -3.39 -2.26
C THR A 165 -20.30 -4.29 -2.00
N ALA A 166 -20.41 -5.59 -2.27
CA ALA A 166 -19.31 -6.56 -2.21
C ALA A 166 -18.64 -6.83 -3.58
N GLY A 167 -19.14 -6.20 -4.65
CA GLY A 167 -18.68 -6.38 -6.01
C GLY A 167 -17.46 -5.54 -6.38
N ALA A 168 -17.30 -5.32 -7.68
CA ALA A 168 -16.26 -4.46 -8.22
C ALA A 168 -16.43 -3.01 -7.74
N LEU A 169 -15.30 -2.33 -7.58
CA LEU A 169 -15.28 -0.89 -7.48
C LEU A 169 -15.56 -0.28 -8.84
N VAL A 170 -16.25 0.85 -8.81
CA VAL A 170 -16.68 1.60 -9.99
C VAL A 170 -16.32 3.06 -9.81
N VAL A 171 -16.43 3.84 -10.88
CA VAL A 171 -16.39 5.29 -10.80
C VAL A 171 -17.79 5.83 -11.04
N ASP A 172 -18.33 6.60 -10.10
CA ASP A 172 -19.67 7.16 -10.23
C ASP A 172 -19.72 8.61 -9.77
N ASP A 173 -20.83 9.27 -10.10
CA ASP A 173 -21.14 10.62 -9.67
C ASP A 173 -21.63 10.62 -8.21
N ASN A 174 -20.78 11.11 -7.31
CA ASN A 174 -21.07 11.23 -5.88
C ASN A 174 -22.27 12.14 -5.61
N TYR A 175 -22.56 13.12 -6.49
CA TYR A 175 -23.65 14.07 -6.28
C TYR A 175 -25.03 13.46 -6.58
N ALA A 176 -25.10 12.44 -7.43
CA ALA A 176 -26.36 11.81 -7.84
C ALA A 176 -26.85 10.74 -6.85
N THR A 177 -25.93 10.11 -6.11
CA THR A 177 -26.21 8.85 -5.36
C THR A 177 -26.57 9.05 -3.89
N GLN A 178 -26.34 10.25 -3.31
CA GLN A 178 -26.63 10.61 -1.90
C GLN A 178 -26.04 9.66 -0.82
N ALA A 179 -25.13 8.75 -1.17
CA ALA A 179 -24.56 7.74 -0.28
C ALA A 179 -23.07 8.02 0.00
N PRO A 180 -22.74 9.00 0.86
CA PRO A 180 -21.36 9.49 1.01
C PRO A 180 -20.39 8.40 1.47
N ALA A 181 -20.84 7.40 2.25
CA ALA A 181 -19.98 6.31 2.71
C ALA A 181 -19.44 5.43 1.57
N ALA A 182 -20.13 5.34 0.43
CA ALA A 182 -19.71 4.53 -0.71
C ALA A 182 -18.45 5.07 -1.39
N PHE A 183 -18.17 6.37 -1.25
CA PHE A 183 -17.06 7.09 -1.87
C PHE A 183 -15.85 7.27 -0.96
N VAL A 184 -15.95 6.78 0.28
CA VAL A 184 -15.00 7.08 1.34
C VAL A 184 -14.24 5.82 1.72
N PHE A 185 -12.93 5.91 1.74
CA PHE A 185 -12.02 4.80 1.99
C PHE A 185 -11.11 5.11 3.19
N THR A 186 -10.90 4.12 4.04
CA THR A 186 -9.81 4.15 5.02
C THR A 186 -8.56 3.64 4.31
N ALA A 187 -7.56 4.49 4.15
CA ALA A 187 -6.26 4.12 3.62
C ALA A 187 -5.27 3.89 4.75
N THR A 188 -4.68 2.70 4.77
CA THR A 188 -3.56 2.35 5.66
C THR A 188 -2.26 2.60 4.91
N GLN A 189 -1.37 3.40 5.49
CA GLN A 189 -0.07 3.68 4.91
C GLN A 189 0.93 2.56 5.25
N TRP A 190 1.55 2.04 4.20
CA TRP A 190 2.62 1.05 4.24
C TRP A 190 3.95 1.74 3.91
N THR A 191 5.08 1.13 4.24
CA THR A 191 6.39 1.72 3.92
C THR A 191 6.56 1.88 2.41
N SER A 192 5.99 0.96 1.65
CA SER A 192 6.11 0.92 0.19
C SER A 192 4.84 1.34 -0.55
N GLY A 193 3.80 1.84 0.11
CA GLY A 193 2.54 2.20 -0.56
C GLY A 193 1.36 2.40 0.39
N PHE A 194 0.16 2.11 -0.07
CA PHE A 194 -1.05 2.15 0.74
C PHE A 194 -2.04 1.05 0.35
N SER A 195 -2.89 0.63 1.28
CA SER A 195 -4.06 -0.23 1.00
C SER A 195 -5.33 0.52 1.36
N ILE A 196 -6.46 0.20 0.74
CA ILE A 196 -7.72 0.91 0.98
C ILE A 196 -8.84 -0.05 1.35
N VAL A 197 -9.62 0.32 2.37
CA VAL A 197 -10.85 -0.37 2.78
C VAL A 197 -12.00 0.61 2.61
N ASN A 198 -13.02 0.22 1.85
CA ASN A 198 -14.19 1.08 1.68
C ASN A 198 -15.01 1.15 2.98
N LYS A 199 -15.51 2.34 3.35
CA LYS A 199 -16.24 2.53 4.60
C LYS A 199 -17.67 1.98 4.58
N ALA A 200 -18.31 1.89 3.41
CA ALA A 200 -19.66 1.32 3.30
C ALA A 200 -19.63 -0.22 3.33
N SER A 201 -18.69 -0.86 2.62
CA SER A 201 -18.61 -2.31 2.57
C SER A 201 -17.77 -2.93 3.70
N GLY A 202 -16.80 -2.18 4.24
CA GLY A 202 -15.80 -2.71 5.16
C GLY A 202 -14.79 -3.65 4.48
N LEU A 203 -14.75 -3.68 3.15
CA LEU A 203 -13.93 -4.60 2.37
C LEU A 203 -12.69 -3.90 1.80
N LEU A 204 -11.60 -4.66 1.71
CA LEU A 204 -10.31 -4.29 1.14
C LEU A 204 -10.39 -4.33 -0.40
N ALA A 205 -9.95 -3.25 -1.05
CA ALA A 205 -9.83 -3.21 -2.49
C ALA A 205 -8.59 -3.97 -2.97
N TYR A 206 -8.73 -4.75 -4.05
CA TYR A 206 -7.64 -5.46 -4.70
C TYR A 206 -7.85 -5.53 -6.22
N VAL A 207 -6.77 -5.73 -6.98
CA VAL A 207 -6.86 -5.98 -8.43
C VAL A 207 -7.01 -7.47 -8.71
N SER A 208 -7.86 -7.84 -9.66
CA SER A 208 -8.13 -9.25 -10.00
C SER A 208 -7.00 -9.97 -10.74
N GLY A 209 -5.96 -9.26 -11.16
CA GLY A 209 -4.87 -9.74 -12.00
C GLY A 209 -3.79 -8.66 -12.20
N ASP A 210 -2.75 -8.99 -12.96
CA ASP A 210 -1.57 -8.16 -13.20
C ASP A 210 -1.55 -7.48 -14.59
N GLY A 211 -2.59 -7.68 -15.40
CA GLY A 211 -2.65 -7.17 -16.78
C GLY A 211 -3.70 -6.09 -17.03
N ASN A 212 -3.74 -5.64 -18.29
CA ASN A 212 -4.78 -4.74 -18.80
C ASN A 212 -6.17 -5.35 -18.65
N GLY A 213 -7.13 -4.55 -18.18
CA GLY A 213 -8.52 -4.96 -18.01
C GLY A 213 -8.80 -5.68 -16.69
N SER A 214 -7.80 -5.88 -15.82
CA SER A 214 -8.05 -6.47 -14.50
C SER A 214 -8.94 -5.54 -13.68
N SER A 215 -10.00 -6.07 -13.09
CA SER A 215 -10.98 -5.28 -12.35
C SER A 215 -10.50 -4.98 -10.94
N LEU A 216 -10.92 -3.84 -10.39
CA LEU A 216 -10.79 -3.59 -8.96
C LEU A 216 -11.96 -4.25 -8.23
N LEU A 217 -11.65 -5.24 -7.41
CA LEU A 217 -12.60 -6.04 -6.65
C LEU A 217 -12.43 -5.78 -5.15
N GLN A 218 -13.29 -6.41 -4.35
CA GLN A 218 -13.30 -6.26 -2.90
C GLN A 218 -13.26 -7.61 -2.19
N ARG A 219 -12.54 -7.69 -1.06
CA ARG A 219 -12.46 -8.90 -0.24
C ARG A 219 -12.26 -8.58 1.24
N ALA A 220 -12.24 -9.60 2.10
CA ALA A 220 -12.07 -9.40 3.52
C ALA A 220 -10.68 -8.79 3.83
N PRO A 221 -10.56 -7.79 4.75
CA PRO A 221 -9.27 -7.15 5.04
C PRO A 221 -8.16 -8.08 5.53
N ASN A 222 -8.52 -9.20 6.18
CA ASN A 222 -7.57 -10.23 6.61
C ASN A 222 -6.95 -11.02 5.44
N GLN A 223 -7.41 -10.80 4.21
CA GLN A 223 -6.86 -11.37 2.98
C GLN A 223 -5.90 -10.38 2.28
N LEU A 224 -5.28 -9.44 2.98
CA LEU A 224 -4.29 -8.53 2.39
C LEU A 224 -3.20 -9.29 1.61
N ASN A 225 -2.90 -8.83 0.40
CA ASN A 225 -1.81 -9.35 -0.44
C ASN A 225 -1.29 -8.23 -1.37
N VAL A 226 -0.25 -8.52 -2.16
CA VAL A 226 0.41 -7.55 -3.06
C VAL A 226 -0.51 -6.97 -4.13
N ASP A 227 -1.59 -7.67 -4.48
CA ASP A 227 -2.66 -7.19 -5.36
C ASP A 227 -3.59 -6.14 -4.72
N SER A 228 -3.44 -5.90 -3.41
CA SER A 228 -4.24 -4.95 -2.63
C SER A 228 -3.42 -3.76 -2.14
N LEU A 229 -2.17 -3.68 -2.60
CA LEU A 229 -1.24 -2.60 -2.32
C LEU A 229 -1.12 -1.69 -3.53
N TRP A 230 -1.10 -0.39 -3.26
CA TRP A 230 -1.08 0.65 -4.28
C TRP A 230 0.06 1.61 -4.04
N THR A 231 0.60 2.16 -5.13
CA THR A 231 1.63 3.19 -5.11
C THR A 231 1.22 4.36 -5.98
N TYR A 232 1.78 5.52 -5.69
CA TYR A 232 1.63 6.69 -6.54
C TYR A 232 2.69 6.70 -7.64
N GLY A 233 2.26 6.95 -8.88
CA GLY A 233 3.09 6.91 -10.08
C GLY A 233 3.67 8.25 -10.54
N GLY A 234 3.99 9.18 -9.64
CA GLY A 234 4.51 10.50 -9.96
C GLY A 234 4.31 11.51 -8.82
N GLY A 235 4.51 12.80 -9.11
CA GLY A 235 4.20 13.90 -8.19
C GLY A 235 3.14 14.85 -8.76
N GLY A 236 2.46 15.61 -7.91
CA GLY A 236 1.41 16.57 -8.30
C GLY A 236 0.06 16.27 -7.65
N ALA A 237 -0.98 17.03 -8.00
CA ALA A 237 -2.32 16.83 -7.44
C ALA A 237 -3.05 15.61 -8.04
N PHE A 238 -2.85 15.36 -9.34
CA PHE A 238 -3.37 14.18 -10.04
C PHE A 238 -2.21 13.25 -10.38
N GLN A 239 -2.32 12.01 -9.96
CA GLN A 239 -1.25 11.02 -10.07
C GLN A 239 -1.82 9.70 -10.55
N ALA A 240 -0.99 8.89 -11.21
CA ALA A 240 -1.33 7.50 -11.44
C ALA A 240 -1.37 6.75 -10.10
N ILE A 241 -2.30 5.82 -9.95
CA ILE A 241 -2.32 4.88 -8.82
C ILE A 241 -2.04 3.49 -9.39
N ARG A 242 -0.97 2.84 -8.92
CA ARG A 242 -0.40 1.63 -9.51
C ARG A 242 -0.49 0.46 -8.55
N PRO A 243 -0.96 -0.73 -8.97
CA PRO A 243 -0.88 -1.90 -8.12
C PRO A 243 0.58 -2.29 -7.89
N TRP A 244 0.89 -2.76 -6.68
CA TRP A 244 2.24 -3.23 -6.36
C TRP A 244 2.62 -4.48 -7.17
N ILE A 245 1.64 -5.36 -7.44
CA ILE A 245 1.87 -6.60 -8.20
C ILE A 245 2.36 -6.36 -9.64
N ASP A 246 2.00 -5.23 -10.26
CA ASP A 246 2.59 -4.77 -11.53
C ASP A 246 2.57 -3.23 -11.63
N SER A 247 3.74 -2.60 -11.43
CA SER A 247 3.90 -1.15 -11.52
C SER A 247 3.80 -0.59 -12.95
N GLY A 248 3.74 -1.44 -13.99
CA GLY A 248 3.42 -1.05 -15.36
C GLY A 248 1.94 -0.75 -15.58
N GLN A 249 1.08 -1.22 -14.67
CA GLN A 249 -0.35 -0.98 -14.66
C GLN A 249 -0.73 0.24 -13.81
N ASN A 250 -1.89 0.83 -14.11
CA ASN A 250 -2.44 1.97 -13.36
C ASN A 250 -3.97 1.85 -13.30
N TRP A 251 -4.59 2.40 -12.26
CA TRP A 251 -6.04 2.55 -12.20
C TRP A 251 -6.55 3.33 -13.41
N ASN A 252 -7.57 2.78 -14.07
CA ASN A 252 -8.06 3.26 -15.34
C ASN A 252 -9.59 3.15 -15.40
N VAL A 253 -10.27 4.23 -15.80
CA VAL A 253 -11.68 4.17 -16.21
C VAL A 253 -11.75 3.69 -17.66
N PHE A 254 -12.37 2.54 -17.88
CA PHE A 254 -12.28 1.84 -19.16
C PHE A 254 -12.94 2.63 -20.30
N GLY A 255 -12.26 2.64 -21.45
CA GLY A 255 -12.75 3.26 -22.69
C GLY A 255 -12.64 4.78 -22.75
N ASN A 256 -12.24 5.46 -21.67
CA ASN A 256 -12.17 6.92 -21.58
C ASN A 256 -13.39 7.62 -22.22
N PRO A 257 -14.62 7.31 -21.78
CA PRO A 257 -15.82 7.66 -22.54
C PRO A 257 -16.05 9.17 -22.59
N HIS A 258 -16.25 9.67 -23.80
CA HIS A 258 -16.63 11.05 -24.09
C HIS A 258 -17.78 11.07 -25.13
N PRO A 259 -18.98 11.59 -24.80
CA PRO A 259 -19.38 12.17 -23.51
C PRO A 259 -19.43 11.14 -22.38
N ILE A 260 -19.32 11.62 -21.13
CA ILE A 260 -19.36 10.77 -19.93
C ILE A 260 -20.81 10.26 -19.72
N PRO A 261 -21.05 8.94 -19.73
CA PRO A 261 -22.37 8.37 -19.46
C PRO A 261 -22.85 8.67 -18.03
N LYS A 262 -24.16 8.65 -17.82
CA LYS A 262 -24.73 8.69 -16.46
C LYS A 262 -24.62 7.33 -15.79
N GLY A 263 -24.28 7.34 -14.50
CA GLY A 263 -24.20 6.16 -13.65
C GLY A 263 -22.81 5.53 -13.61
N PRO A 264 -22.69 4.36 -12.93
CA PRO A 264 -21.41 3.72 -12.68
C PRO A 264 -20.63 3.41 -13.96
N LEU A 265 -19.37 3.84 -14.00
CA LEU A 265 -18.40 3.52 -15.01
C LEU A 265 -17.51 2.38 -14.53
N ALA A 266 -17.35 1.38 -15.39
CA ALA A 266 -16.44 0.27 -15.13
C ALA A 266 -15.00 0.78 -15.11
N MET A 267 -14.23 0.25 -14.16
CA MET A 267 -12.84 0.62 -13.98
C MET A 267 -11.99 -0.60 -13.60
N GLY A 268 -10.69 -0.48 -13.82
CA GLY A 268 -9.75 -1.52 -13.49
C GLY A 268 -8.32 -1.04 -13.66
N THR A 269 -7.44 -1.90 -14.15
CA THR A 269 -6.07 -1.55 -14.48
C THR A 269 -5.84 -1.49 -15.98
N TRP A 270 -4.94 -0.59 -16.40
CA TRP A 270 -4.44 -0.52 -17.77
C TRP A 270 -3.00 -0.01 -17.79
N SER A 271 -2.25 -0.45 -18.80
CA SER A 271 -0.91 0.04 -19.11
C SER A 271 -0.92 1.55 -19.27
N TRP A 272 0.11 2.22 -18.76
CA TRP A 272 0.21 3.68 -18.76
C TRP A 272 0.09 4.30 -20.17
N GLY A 273 -0.96 5.07 -20.42
CA GLY A 273 -1.22 5.80 -21.66
C GLY A 273 -0.73 7.25 -21.65
N HIS A 274 0.25 7.56 -20.79
CA HIS A 274 0.87 8.89 -20.64
C HIS A 274 0.01 9.97 -19.95
N GLY A 275 -0.88 9.56 -19.05
CA GLY A 275 -1.57 10.49 -18.13
C GLY A 275 -2.84 11.06 -18.72
N GLN A 276 -3.60 10.23 -19.44
CA GLN A 276 -4.94 10.58 -19.87
C GLN A 276 -5.85 10.79 -18.65
N ALA A 277 -6.94 11.53 -18.84
CA ALA A 277 -7.83 11.92 -17.75
C ALA A 277 -8.43 10.70 -17.01
N ASN A 278 -8.64 9.58 -17.70
CA ASN A 278 -9.10 8.32 -17.11
C ASN A 278 -8.03 7.52 -16.36
N GLU A 279 -6.76 7.94 -16.37
CA GLU A 279 -5.61 7.23 -15.77
C GLU A 279 -5.07 7.91 -14.51
N ILE A 280 -5.52 9.14 -14.26
CA ILE A 280 -4.99 9.98 -13.18
C ILE A 280 -6.06 10.25 -12.14
N TRP A 281 -5.62 10.34 -10.89
CA TRP A 281 -6.49 10.38 -9.73
C TRP A 281 -5.99 11.40 -8.73
N GLN A 282 -6.91 12.14 -8.13
CA GLN A 282 -6.63 13.03 -7.03
C GLN A 282 -7.13 12.40 -5.72
N THR A 283 -6.22 12.24 -4.76
CA THR A 283 -6.55 11.80 -3.40
C THR A 283 -6.91 13.00 -2.54
N VAL A 284 -8.10 13.02 -1.95
CA VAL A 284 -8.59 14.13 -1.12
C VAL A 284 -9.11 13.66 0.23
N VAL A 285 -8.98 14.50 1.25
CA VAL A 285 -9.60 14.25 2.56
C VAL A 285 -11.11 14.56 2.47
N PRO A 286 -12.03 13.65 2.88
CA PRO A 286 -13.46 13.85 2.67
C PRO A 286 -14.06 15.06 3.39
N ALA A 287 -13.51 15.47 4.54
CA ALA A 287 -14.01 16.60 5.32
C ALA A 287 -13.90 17.95 4.58
N THR A 288 -12.94 18.09 3.66
CA THR A 288 -12.76 19.27 2.82
C THR A 288 -13.80 19.34 1.68
N GLN A 289 -14.44 18.23 1.32
CA GLN A 289 -15.49 18.18 0.30
C GLN A 289 -16.88 18.54 0.84
N ALA A 290 -17.22 18.18 2.07
CA ALA A 290 -18.53 18.48 2.65
C ALA A 290 -18.82 19.99 2.74
N ARG A 291 -17.79 20.83 2.92
CA ARG A 291 -17.91 22.30 2.95
C ARG A 291 -17.93 22.94 1.56
N ALA A 292 -17.22 22.38 0.57
CA ALA A 292 -17.24 22.89 -0.81
C ALA A 292 -18.54 22.52 -1.55
N ALA A 293 -19.12 21.35 -1.25
CA ALA A 293 -20.34 20.84 -1.86
C ALA A 293 -21.62 21.58 -1.40
N SER A 294 -21.68 22.08 -0.15
CA SER A 294 -22.83 22.89 0.29
C SER A 294 -22.89 24.24 -0.45
N ILE A 295 -21.74 24.86 -0.72
CA ILE A 295 -21.64 26.20 -1.33
C ILE A 295 -21.99 26.18 -2.83
N LEU A 296 -21.56 25.15 -3.56
CA LEU A 296 -21.87 24.98 -4.98
C LEU A 296 -23.36 24.63 -5.25
N TRP A 297 -24.06 24.08 -4.26
CA TRP A 297 -25.46 23.67 -4.39
C TRP A 297 -26.45 24.73 -3.88
N THR A 298 -26.12 25.53 -2.85
CA THR A 298 -27.05 26.55 -2.32
C THR A 298 -26.88 27.94 -2.95
N GLY A 299 -25.76 28.21 -3.63
CA GLY A 299 -25.49 29.51 -4.26
C GLY A 299 -25.24 30.66 -3.27
N GLU A 300 -25.00 30.37 -1.98
CA GLU A 300 -24.71 31.40 -0.99
C GLU A 300 -23.23 31.81 -1.01
N ALA A 301 -22.98 33.11 -1.19
CA ALA A 301 -21.65 33.69 -1.16
C ALA A 301 -21.07 33.68 0.27
N ILE A 302 -19.78 33.37 0.38
CA ILE A 302 -19.04 33.41 1.64
C ILE A 302 -18.91 34.86 2.11
N GLN A 303 -19.36 35.16 3.34
CA GLN A 303 -18.84 36.32 4.08
C GLN A 303 -17.41 35.99 4.51
N ALA A 304 -16.46 36.73 3.96
CA ALA A 304 -15.05 36.56 4.21
C ALA A 304 -14.70 37.08 5.61
N ASP A 305 -14.52 36.16 6.56
CA ASP A 305 -13.78 36.43 7.78
C ASP A 305 -12.50 35.59 7.82
N GLY A 306 -11.41 36.32 7.56
CA GLY A 306 -9.99 36.07 7.85
C GLY A 306 -9.47 34.66 8.09
N GLU A 307 -8.72 34.15 7.11
CA GLU A 307 -7.36 33.61 7.29
C GLU A 307 -6.73 33.37 5.90
N ALA A 308 -6.12 34.44 5.36
CA ALA A 308 -5.53 34.45 4.04
C ALA A 308 -4.07 33.98 4.10
N GLU A 309 -3.79 32.73 3.68
CA GLU A 309 -2.63 32.36 2.83
C GLU A 309 -2.55 30.87 2.43
N HIS A 310 -3.50 30.02 2.84
CA HIS A 310 -3.49 28.58 2.47
C HIS A 310 -4.68 28.07 1.64
N ASP A 311 -5.70 28.90 1.42
CA ASP A 311 -6.85 28.55 0.59
C ASP A 311 -6.79 29.28 -0.75
N ARG A 312 -6.08 28.71 -1.73
CA ARG A 312 -6.58 28.82 -3.10
C ARG A 312 -7.82 27.93 -3.16
N PRO A 313 -9.03 28.47 -3.46
CA PRO A 313 -10.22 27.65 -3.52
C PRO A 313 -9.98 26.54 -4.54
N VAL A 314 -10.11 25.29 -4.10
CA VAL A 314 -9.93 24.06 -4.92
C VAL A 314 -10.68 24.16 -6.26
N ALA A 315 -11.81 24.88 -6.27
CA ALA A 315 -12.57 25.20 -7.48
C ALA A 315 -11.76 25.95 -8.56
N ALA A 316 -10.90 26.90 -8.17
CA ALA A 316 -10.08 27.68 -9.10
C ALA A 316 -8.96 26.83 -9.72
N ALA A 317 -8.31 25.97 -8.90
CA ALA A 317 -7.27 25.07 -9.39
C ALA A 317 -7.83 23.98 -10.32
N VAL A 318 -9.02 23.45 -10.03
CA VAL A 318 -9.72 22.48 -10.88
C VAL A 318 -10.19 23.13 -12.18
N ALA A 319 -10.71 24.35 -12.14
CA ALA A 319 -11.12 25.08 -13.34
C ALA A 319 -9.94 25.43 -14.27
N GLU A 320 -8.78 25.78 -13.70
CA GLU A 320 -7.57 26.09 -14.46
C GLU A 320 -7.00 24.84 -15.16
N VAL A 321 -7.00 23.69 -14.48
CA VAL A 321 -6.60 22.40 -15.08
C VAL A 321 -7.59 21.95 -16.15
N TRP A 322 -8.90 22.17 -15.95
CA TRP A 322 -9.92 21.83 -16.94
C TRP A 322 -9.81 22.70 -18.20
N ALA A 323 -9.51 24.00 -18.05
CA ALA A 323 -9.24 24.89 -19.17
C ALA A 323 -8.00 24.43 -19.97
N GLN A 324 -6.92 24.04 -19.29
CA GLN A 324 -5.70 23.53 -19.94
C GLN A 324 -5.92 22.17 -20.64
N ALA A 325 -6.74 21.29 -20.07
CA ALA A 325 -7.10 20.01 -20.67
C ALA A 325 -7.95 20.19 -21.94
N GLN A 326 -8.91 21.13 -21.93
CA GLN A 326 -9.70 21.48 -23.11
C GLN A 326 -8.88 22.13 -24.22
N GLU A 327 -7.91 22.99 -23.86
CA GLU A 327 -7.01 23.61 -24.82
C GLU A 327 -6.15 22.55 -25.53
N LYS A 328 -5.58 21.59 -24.79
CA LYS A 328 -4.81 20.48 -25.37
C LYS A 328 -5.67 19.55 -26.24
N ALA A 329 -6.90 19.26 -25.83
CA ALA A 329 -7.84 18.46 -26.63
C ALA A 329 -8.28 19.18 -27.91
N GLY A 330 -8.48 20.50 -27.86
CA GLY A 330 -8.80 21.33 -29.02
C GLY A 330 -7.64 21.47 -30.02
N VAL A 331 -6.40 21.52 -29.53
CA VAL A 331 -5.20 21.52 -30.38
C VAL A 331 -5.00 20.18 -31.09
N ALA A 332 -5.25 19.05 -30.41
CA ALA A 332 -5.19 17.72 -31.02
C ALA A 332 -6.27 17.50 -32.10
N ALA A 333 -7.47 18.04 -31.89
CA ALA A 333 -8.55 17.98 -32.88
C ALA A 333 -8.27 18.83 -34.14
N ARG A 334 -7.57 19.96 -34.01
CA ARG A 334 -7.17 20.81 -35.15
C ARG A 334 -5.99 20.25 -35.94
N ALA A 335 -5.10 19.49 -35.30
CA ALA A 335 -3.97 18.84 -35.98
C ALA A 335 -4.40 17.69 -36.92
N ASN A 336 -5.54 17.05 -36.65
CA ASN A 336 -6.06 15.91 -37.44
C ASN A 336 -7.09 16.30 -38.52
N GLY A 337 -7.37 17.60 -38.72
CA GLY A 337 -8.41 18.11 -39.63
C GLY A 337 -7.93 18.57 -41.00
N HIS A 338 -6.67 18.34 -41.37
CA HIS A 338 -6.13 18.65 -42.70
C HIS A 338 -5.66 17.40 -43.42
N HIS A 339 -6.62 16.63 -43.92
CA HIS A 339 -6.51 15.80 -45.12
C HIS A 339 -7.85 15.79 -45.85
#